data_AF-A0AAV1MBT3-F1
#
_entry.id   AF-A0AAV1MBT3-F1
#
_cell.length_a   1.000
_cell.length_b   1.000
_cell.length_c   1.000
_cell.angle_alpha   90.00
_cell.angle_beta   90.00
_cell.angle_gamma   90.00
#
_symmetry.space_group_name_H-M   'P 1'
#
loop_
_entity.id
_entity.type
_entity.pdbx_description
1 polymer ?
#
loop_
_entity_poly.entity_id
_entity_poly.type
_entity_poly.pdbx_seq_one_letter_code
_entity_poly.pdbx_strand_id
1 'polypeptide(L)'
;MSNFDDILFELTPPELSIIAQNASENILPEKSKSRYISTYDEFIAWREEKKANSFSENVMLAYFSELSAKLKPSTLWSRFSIIKSMLKIRNNVDISQYPKLNAFLKRLSDGFTTKKSKILTSNEVERFLNEAPDVRYLTTKVALIFGVVGVCPREELANITLKDIEAHGKMLLIKFRIQKISYREALLLKEIFLE
;
A
#
# COMPACT_ATOMS: atom_id res chain seq x y z
N MET A 1 -5.22 26.94 -28.32
CA MET A 1 -5.88 27.57 -27.16
C MET A 1 -5.09 27.14 -25.94
N SER A 2 -4.32 28.06 -25.36
CA SER A 2 -3.59 27.79 -24.11
C SER A 2 -4.60 27.46 -23.02
N ASN A 3 -4.29 26.48 -22.19
CA ASN A 3 -5.14 26.11 -21.06
C ASN A 3 -5.17 27.29 -20.07
N PHE A 4 -6.32 27.61 -19.49
CA PHE A 4 -6.44 28.73 -18.53
C PHE A 4 -5.50 28.55 -17.32
N ASP A 5 -5.19 27.30 -16.99
CA ASP A 5 -4.22 26.93 -15.96
C ASP A 5 -2.76 27.19 -16.36
N ASP A 6 -2.41 27.13 -17.66
CA ASP A 6 -1.05 27.44 -18.12
C ASP A 6 -0.73 28.93 -17.92
N ILE A 7 -1.75 29.80 -18.00
CA ILE A 7 -1.65 31.25 -17.79
C ILE A 7 -1.46 31.58 -16.29
N LEU A 8 -2.07 30.81 -15.40
CA LEU A 8 -1.93 30.98 -13.94
C LEU A 8 -0.55 30.59 -13.41
N PHE A 9 0.09 29.60 -14.05
CA PHE A 9 1.45 29.17 -13.68
C PHE A 9 2.49 30.27 -14.01
N GLU A 10 2.35 30.97 -15.14
CA GLU A 10 3.23 32.09 -15.53
C GLU A 10 3.06 33.34 -14.65
N LEU A 11 1.95 33.45 -13.90
CA LEU A 11 1.65 34.58 -13.01
C LEU A 11 2.01 34.34 -11.54
N THR A 12 2.51 33.15 -11.19
CA THR A 12 2.89 32.81 -9.82
C THR A 12 4.35 33.19 -9.58
N PRO A 13 4.66 34.08 -8.61
CA PRO A 13 6.04 34.40 -8.24
C PRO A 13 6.85 33.12 -7.95
N PRO A 14 8.13 33.04 -8.39
CA PRO A 14 8.95 31.83 -8.24
C PRO A 14 9.01 31.29 -6.81
N GLU A 15 9.07 32.18 -5.81
CA GLU A 15 9.07 31.82 -4.39
C GLU A 15 7.78 31.09 -3.97
N LEU A 16 6.62 31.57 -4.41
CA LEU A 16 5.33 30.92 -4.14
C LEU A 16 5.19 29.60 -4.89
N SER A 17 5.74 29.50 -6.10
CA SER A 17 5.74 28.26 -6.88
C SER A 17 6.57 27.16 -6.19
N ILE A 18 7.72 27.51 -5.60
CA ILE A 18 8.55 26.57 -4.82
C ILE A 18 7.80 26.10 -3.56
N ILE A 19 7.14 27.01 -2.84
CA ILE A 19 6.35 26.66 -1.65
C ILE A 19 5.20 25.71 -2.01
N ALA A 20 4.46 26.03 -3.09
CA ALA A 20 3.36 25.19 -3.56
C ALA A 20 3.83 23.81 -4.02
N GLN A 21 4.99 23.72 -4.69
CA GLN A 21 5.58 22.45 -5.11
C GLN A 21 6.00 21.60 -3.90
N ASN A 22 6.69 22.21 -2.92
CA ASN A 22 7.07 21.53 -1.68
C ASN A 22 5.85 21.03 -0.89
N ALA A 23 4.81 21.85 -0.78
CA ALA A 23 3.55 21.45 -0.14
C ALA A 23 2.88 20.27 -0.88
N SER A 24 2.91 20.31 -2.21
CA SER A 24 2.32 19.27 -3.07
C SER A 24 3.07 17.94 -2.99
N GLU A 25 4.40 17.98 -2.83
CA GLU A 25 5.20 16.77 -2.62
C GLU A 25 4.99 16.12 -1.25
N ASN A 26 4.59 16.91 -0.24
CA ASN A 26 4.24 16.42 1.09
C ASN A 26 2.85 15.76 1.13
N ILE A 27 2.07 15.81 0.05
CA ILE A 27 0.77 15.11 -0.06
C ILE A 27 0.99 13.58 -0.17
N LEU A 28 2.13 13.14 -0.69
CA LEU A 28 2.39 11.73 -0.92
C LEU A 28 2.62 10.98 0.40
N PRO A 29 2.13 9.73 0.54
CA PRO A 29 2.39 8.95 1.74
C PRO A 29 3.89 8.67 1.87
N GLU A 30 4.47 9.10 2.99
CA GLU A 30 5.92 9.08 3.23
C GLU A 30 6.54 7.69 3.01
N LYS A 31 5.90 6.65 3.56
CA LYS A 31 6.33 5.24 3.44
C LYS A 31 6.42 4.74 1.99
N SER A 32 5.59 5.27 1.08
CA SER A 32 5.51 4.81 -0.31
C SER A 32 5.98 5.84 -1.34
N LYS A 33 6.49 7.00 -0.91
CA LYS A 33 6.87 8.11 -1.80
C LYS A 33 7.79 7.66 -2.95
N SER A 34 8.84 6.89 -2.63
CA SER A 34 9.77 6.34 -3.64
C SER A 34 9.06 5.52 -4.73
N ARG A 35 8.09 4.68 -4.35
CA ARG A 35 7.32 3.87 -5.31
C ARG A 35 6.45 4.73 -6.22
N TYR A 36 5.84 5.79 -5.67
CA TYR A 36 5.02 6.71 -6.45
C TYR A 36 5.86 7.43 -7.51
N ILE A 37 7.01 7.96 -7.10
CA ILE A 37 7.96 8.65 -7.99
C ILE A 37 8.45 7.71 -9.10
N SER A 38 9.02 6.55 -8.73
CA SER A 38 9.56 5.60 -9.70
C SER A 38 8.51 5.11 -10.71
N THR A 39 7.28 4.83 -10.28
CA THR A 39 6.20 4.39 -11.20
C THR A 39 5.80 5.51 -12.16
N TYR A 40 5.80 6.77 -11.69
CA TYR A 40 5.50 7.92 -12.53
C TYR A 40 6.62 8.18 -13.54
N ASP A 41 7.88 8.10 -13.12
CA ASP A 41 9.04 8.30 -13.99
C ASP A 41 9.08 7.24 -15.10
N GLU A 42 8.76 5.97 -14.78
CA GLU A 42 8.57 4.90 -15.79
C GLU A 42 7.49 5.26 -16.83
N PHE A 43 6.39 5.88 -16.41
CA PHE A 43 5.34 6.33 -17.31
C PHE A 43 5.80 7.50 -18.19
N ILE A 44 6.54 8.46 -17.63
CA ILE A 44 7.08 9.60 -18.39
C ILE A 44 8.09 9.12 -19.43
N ALA A 45 8.99 8.21 -19.08
CA ALA A 45 9.93 7.61 -20.03
C ALA A 45 9.21 6.88 -21.18
N TRP A 46 8.18 6.08 -20.86
CA TRP A 46 7.34 5.44 -21.88
C TRP A 46 6.65 6.46 -22.80
N ARG A 47 6.14 7.56 -22.23
CA ARG A 47 5.45 8.62 -22.97
C ARG A 47 6.40 9.34 -23.93
N GLU A 48 7.64 9.59 -23.50
CA GLU A 48 8.71 10.15 -24.33
C GLU A 48 9.10 9.20 -25.47
N GLU A 49 9.30 7.92 -25.17
CA GLU A 49 9.60 6.87 -26.17
C GLU A 49 8.53 6.81 -27.26
N LYS A 50 7.25 6.89 -26.87
CA LYS A 50 6.10 6.88 -27.79
C LYS A 50 5.82 8.23 -28.43
N LYS A 51 6.61 9.27 -28.12
CA LYS A 51 6.46 10.65 -28.62
C LYS A 51 5.05 11.23 -28.35
N ALA A 52 4.44 10.85 -27.24
CA ALA A 52 3.11 11.28 -26.88
C ALA A 52 3.17 12.58 -26.04
N ASN A 53 2.84 13.72 -26.64
CA ASN A 53 2.95 15.02 -25.98
C ASN A 53 1.74 15.40 -25.09
N SER A 54 0.75 14.51 -24.91
CA SER A 54 -0.43 14.78 -24.08
C SER A 54 -0.61 13.75 -22.95
N PHE A 55 -1.47 14.07 -21.99
CA PHE A 55 -1.98 13.13 -20.97
C PHE A 55 -3.42 12.70 -21.26
N SER A 56 -3.84 12.78 -22.53
CA SER A 56 -5.22 12.50 -22.93
C SER A 56 -5.67 11.08 -22.61
N GLU A 57 -6.98 10.87 -22.55
CA GLU A 57 -7.58 9.55 -22.33
C GLU A 57 -7.06 8.49 -23.30
N ASN A 58 -6.80 8.85 -24.57
CA ASN A 58 -6.24 7.91 -25.57
C ASN A 58 -4.81 7.48 -25.24
N VAL A 59 -3.96 8.41 -24.78
CA VAL A 59 -2.58 8.08 -24.35
C VAL A 59 -2.62 7.15 -23.14
N MET A 60 -3.50 7.45 -22.17
CA MET A 60 -3.66 6.60 -20.99
C MET A 60 -4.21 5.22 -21.35
N LEU A 61 -5.19 5.13 -22.25
CA LEU A 61 -5.70 3.86 -22.76
C LEU A 61 -4.59 3.03 -23.43
N ALA A 62 -3.76 3.64 -24.28
CA ALA A 62 -2.65 2.95 -24.92
C ALA A 62 -1.65 2.41 -23.88
N TYR A 63 -1.26 3.24 -22.91
CA TYR A 63 -0.36 2.85 -21.84
C TYR A 63 -0.90 1.68 -21.00
N PHE A 64 -2.14 1.79 -20.52
CA PHE A 64 -2.75 0.74 -19.70
C PHE A 64 -3.07 -0.52 -20.50
N SER A 65 -3.29 -0.40 -21.82
CA SER A 65 -3.40 -1.55 -22.71
C SER A 65 -2.09 -2.33 -22.79
N GLU A 66 -0.95 -1.67 -23.01
CA GLU A 66 0.36 -2.32 -23.03
C GLU A 66 0.71 -2.96 -21.67
N LEU A 67 0.37 -2.29 -20.56
CA LEU A 67 0.58 -2.83 -19.22
C LEU A 67 -0.32 -4.04 -18.92
N SER A 68 -1.57 -4.03 -19.39
CA SER A 68 -2.53 -5.11 -19.12
C SER A 68 -2.08 -6.45 -19.70
N ALA A 69 -1.28 -6.44 -20.77
CA ALA A 69 -0.71 -7.65 -21.35
C ALA A 69 0.35 -8.32 -20.43
N LYS A 70 0.93 -7.56 -19.50
CA LYS A 70 2.04 -7.99 -18.65
C LYS A 70 1.66 -8.13 -17.18
N LEU A 71 0.64 -7.39 -16.73
CA LEU A 71 0.31 -7.23 -15.31
C LEU A 71 -1.06 -7.81 -14.96
N LYS A 72 -1.19 -8.30 -13.73
CA LYS A 72 -2.48 -8.72 -13.17
C LYS A 72 -3.39 -7.49 -12.94
N PRO A 73 -4.73 -7.63 -13.07
CA PRO A 73 -5.67 -6.54 -12.86
C PRO A 73 -5.47 -5.78 -11.54
N SER A 74 -5.24 -6.46 -10.41
CA SER A 74 -4.99 -5.79 -9.13
C SER A 74 -3.73 -4.90 -9.13
N THR A 75 -2.67 -5.34 -9.83
CA THR A 75 -1.43 -4.57 -9.99
C THR A 75 -1.64 -3.40 -10.95
N LEU A 76 -2.43 -3.61 -12.00
CA LEU A 76 -2.79 -2.58 -12.97
C LEU A 76 -3.57 -1.44 -12.31
N TRP A 77 -4.58 -1.76 -11.49
CA TRP A 77 -5.31 -0.78 -10.67
C TRP A 77 -4.41 -0.05 -9.67
N SER A 78 -3.42 -0.75 -9.10
CA SER A 78 -2.44 -0.10 -8.22
C SER A 78 -1.59 0.93 -8.99
N ARG A 79 -1.12 0.58 -10.20
CA ARG A 79 -0.40 1.52 -11.09
C ARG A 79 -1.29 2.69 -11.51
N PHE A 80 -2.55 2.42 -11.84
CA PHE A 80 -3.53 3.45 -12.15
C PHE A 80 -3.69 4.45 -11.02
N SER A 81 -3.87 3.98 -9.78
CA SER A 81 -4.00 4.87 -8.62
C SER A 81 -2.75 5.72 -8.39
N ILE A 82 -1.55 5.15 -8.56
CA ILE A 82 -0.29 5.91 -8.46
C ILE A 82 -0.23 7.00 -9.53
N ILE A 83 -0.44 6.63 -10.80
CA ILE A 83 -0.34 7.58 -11.92
C ILE A 83 -1.42 8.65 -11.81
N LYS A 84 -2.65 8.29 -11.40
CA LYS A 84 -3.73 9.24 -11.12
C LYS A 84 -3.31 10.28 -10.09
N SER A 85 -2.77 9.86 -8.94
CA SER A 85 -2.31 10.76 -7.91
C SER A 85 -1.16 11.65 -8.40
N MET A 86 -0.18 11.07 -9.09
CA MET A 86 1.00 11.80 -9.54
C MET A 86 0.68 12.81 -10.63
N LEU A 87 -0.19 12.48 -11.59
CA LEU A 87 -0.65 13.41 -12.62
C LEU A 87 -1.47 14.56 -12.04
N LYS A 88 -2.29 14.28 -11.02
CA LYS A 88 -3.02 15.34 -10.31
C LYS A 88 -2.07 16.29 -9.60
N ILE A 89 -1.03 15.77 -8.94
CA ILE A 89 -0.05 16.56 -8.18
C ILE A 89 0.91 17.35 -9.08
N ARG A 90 1.48 16.70 -10.11
CA ARG A 90 2.58 17.27 -10.90
C ARG A 90 2.14 17.95 -12.20
N ASN A 91 0.97 17.60 -12.72
CA ASN A 91 0.52 18.07 -14.04
C ASN A 91 -0.88 18.68 -14.01
N ASN A 92 -1.52 18.73 -12.84
CA ASN A 92 -2.92 19.15 -12.70
C ASN A 92 -3.90 18.39 -13.62
N VAL A 93 -3.62 17.11 -13.91
CA VAL A 93 -4.46 16.27 -14.76
C VAL A 93 -5.23 15.26 -13.91
N ASP A 94 -6.56 15.31 -13.97
CA ASP A 94 -7.44 14.34 -13.30
C ASP A 94 -7.92 13.25 -14.26
N ILE A 95 -7.17 12.14 -14.34
CA ILE A 95 -7.54 10.98 -15.16
C ILE A 95 -8.73 10.19 -14.60
N SER A 96 -9.26 10.54 -13.42
CA SER A 96 -10.47 9.89 -12.91
C SER A 96 -11.71 10.24 -13.73
N GLN A 97 -11.65 11.36 -14.46
CA GLN A 97 -12.68 11.83 -15.36
C GLN A 97 -12.63 11.14 -16.73
N TYR A 98 -11.82 10.10 -16.92
CA TYR A 98 -11.67 9.38 -18.19
C TYR A 98 -12.57 8.13 -18.21
N PRO A 99 -13.82 8.23 -18.73
CA PRO A 99 -14.80 7.16 -18.64
C PRO A 99 -14.41 5.90 -19.42
N LYS A 100 -13.79 6.04 -20.60
CA LYS A 100 -13.34 4.90 -21.42
C LYS A 100 -12.20 4.17 -20.73
N LEU A 101 -11.25 4.90 -20.15
CA LEU A 101 -10.16 4.31 -19.38
C LEU A 101 -10.69 3.53 -18.16
N ASN A 102 -11.58 4.15 -17.38
CA ASN A 102 -12.19 3.50 -16.23
C ASN A 102 -12.99 2.25 -16.63
N ALA A 103 -13.78 2.32 -17.71
CA ALA A 103 -14.53 1.17 -18.23
C ALA A 103 -13.59 0.05 -18.70
N PHE A 104 -12.51 0.39 -19.39
CA PHE A 104 -11.48 -0.57 -19.80
C PHE A 104 -10.85 -1.30 -18.61
N LEU A 105 -10.39 -0.56 -17.59
CA LEU A 105 -9.78 -1.14 -16.39
C LEU A 105 -10.76 -2.00 -15.57
N LYS A 106 -12.05 -1.62 -15.53
CA LYS A 106 -13.10 -2.41 -14.88
C LYS A 106 -13.30 -3.73 -15.59
N ARG A 107 -13.44 -3.70 -16.91
CA ARG A 107 -13.61 -4.91 -17.74
C ARG A 107 -12.44 -5.89 -17.61
N LEU A 108 -11.22 -5.38 -17.46
CA LEU A 108 -10.04 -6.22 -17.21
C LEU A 108 -10.06 -6.91 -15.83
N SER A 109 -10.76 -6.34 -14.86
CA SER A 109 -10.92 -6.91 -13.53
C SER A 109 -12.11 -7.87 -13.41
N ASP A 110 -13.00 -7.91 -14.40
CA ASP A 110 -14.17 -8.78 -14.35
C ASP A 110 -13.75 -10.25 -14.25
N GLY A 111 -14.27 -10.94 -13.24
CA GLY A 111 -13.92 -12.33 -12.94
C GLY A 111 -12.52 -12.53 -12.35
N PHE A 112 -11.72 -11.48 -12.14
CA PHE A 112 -10.40 -11.63 -11.52
C PHE A 112 -10.52 -11.95 -10.03
N THR A 113 -10.16 -13.17 -9.66
CA THR A 113 -10.04 -13.59 -8.26
C THR A 113 -8.59 -13.49 -7.78
N THR A 114 -8.38 -12.77 -6.68
CA THR A 114 -7.06 -12.69 -6.05
C THR A 114 -6.64 -14.04 -5.48
N LYS A 115 -5.37 -14.41 -5.69
CA LYS A 115 -4.77 -15.55 -4.99
C LYS A 115 -4.64 -15.19 -3.52
N LYS A 116 -5.46 -15.82 -2.67
CA LYS A 116 -5.33 -15.71 -1.22
C LYS A 116 -4.12 -16.53 -0.74
N SER A 117 -3.50 -16.11 0.36
CA SER A 117 -2.54 -16.95 1.07
C SER A 117 -3.24 -18.22 1.55
N LYS A 118 -2.47 -19.31 1.70
CA LYS A 118 -3.00 -20.51 2.35
C LYS A 118 -3.45 -20.12 3.76
N ILE A 119 -4.66 -20.54 4.12
CA ILE A 119 -5.19 -20.38 5.47
C ILE A 119 -4.65 -21.57 6.27
N LEU A 120 -3.91 -21.29 7.33
CA LEU A 120 -3.46 -22.33 8.24
C LEU A 120 -4.66 -22.83 9.05
N THR A 121 -4.81 -24.15 9.11
CA THR A 121 -5.82 -24.80 9.95
C THR A 121 -5.37 -24.86 11.41
N SER A 122 -6.31 -24.99 12.35
CA SER A 122 -5.97 -25.14 13.78
C SER A 122 -5.01 -26.30 14.04
N ASN A 123 -5.21 -27.44 13.38
CA ASN A 123 -4.33 -28.61 13.51
C ASN A 123 -2.92 -28.34 12.97
N GLU A 124 -2.79 -27.57 11.88
CA GLU A 124 -1.46 -27.20 11.35
C GLU A 124 -0.73 -26.23 12.28
N VAL A 125 -1.47 -25.30 12.91
CA VAL A 125 -0.93 -24.38 13.92
C VAL A 125 -0.46 -25.17 15.15
N GLU A 126 -1.32 -26.03 15.70
CA GLU A 126 -1.01 -26.85 16.87
C GLU A 126 0.19 -27.77 16.59
N ARG A 127 0.18 -28.48 15.47
CA ARG A 127 1.30 -29.33 15.05
C ARG A 127 2.60 -28.53 14.96
N PHE A 128 2.56 -27.33 14.38
CA PHE A 128 3.76 -26.48 14.31
C PHE A 128 4.22 -26.03 15.70
N LEU A 129 3.30 -25.64 16.59
CA LEU A 129 3.63 -25.23 17.95
C LEU A 129 4.21 -26.37 18.79
N ASN A 130 3.73 -27.60 18.62
CA ASN A 130 4.15 -28.74 19.44
C ASN A 130 5.37 -29.47 18.87
N GLU A 131 5.44 -29.68 17.55
CA GLU A 131 6.45 -30.57 16.95
C GLU A 131 7.67 -29.82 16.40
N ALA A 132 7.56 -28.54 16.03
CA ALA A 132 8.68 -27.82 15.44
C ALA A 132 9.74 -27.51 16.54
N PRO A 133 11.05 -27.66 16.26
CA PRO A 133 12.08 -27.49 17.29
C PRO A 133 12.29 -26.00 17.66
N ASP A 134 12.22 -25.69 18.95
CA ASP A 134 12.30 -24.31 19.46
C ASP A 134 13.63 -23.64 19.15
N VAL A 135 14.74 -24.39 19.15
CA VAL A 135 16.08 -23.87 18.78
C VAL A 135 16.07 -23.15 17.42
N ARG A 136 15.17 -23.55 16.51
CA ARG A 136 15.03 -22.94 15.18
C ARG A 136 13.80 -22.03 15.05
N TYR A 137 12.69 -22.37 15.72
CA TYR A 137 11.39 -21.77 15.45
C TYR A 137 10.78 -21.01 16.63
N LEU A 138 11.45 -20.88 17.78
CA LEU A 138 10.89 -20.22 18.97
C LEU A 138 10.31 -18.84 18.65
N THR A 139 11.08 -17.98 17.99
CA THR A 139 10.61 -16.64 17.60
C THR A 139 9.39 -16.69 16.67
N THR A 140 9.36 -17.64 15.74
CA THR A 140 8.22 -17.81 14.81
C THR A 140 6.98 -18.36 15.51
N LYS A 141 7.14 -19.28 16.47
CA LYS A 141 6.03 -19.79 17.29
C LYS A 141 5.44 -18.68 18.15
N VAL A 142 6.29 -17.89 18.81
CA VAL A 142 5.85 -16.72 19.58
C VAL A 142 5.10 -15.75 18.65
N ALA A 143 5.69 -15.36 17.52
CA ALA A 143 5.03 -14.49 16.53
C ALA A 143 3.67 -15.03 16.04
N LEU A 144 3.56 -16.35 15.84
CA LEU A 144 2.32 -17.02 15.44
C LEU A 144 1.25 -16.93 16.54
N ILE A 145 1.61 -17.17 17.80
CA ILE A 145 0.69 -17.05 18.95
C ILE A 145 0.15 -15.62 19.03
N PHE A 146 1.03 -14.62 18.91
CA PHE A 146 0.60 -13.21 18.89
C PHE A 146 -0.33 -12.91 17.72
N GLY A 147 -0.04 -13.43 16.52
CA GLY A 147 -0.87 -13.25 15.34
C GLY A 147 -2.24 -13.94 15.43
N VAL A 148 -2.30 -15.16 15.97
CA VAL A 148 -3.54 -15.95 16.07
C VAL A 148 -4.41 -15.48 17.23
N VAL A 149 -3.83 -15.29 18.42
CA VAL A 149 -4.59 -14.91 19.63
C VAL A 149 -4.90 -13.42 19.63
N GLY A 150 -3.96 -12.58 19.19
CA GLY A 150 -4.11 -11.12 19.24
C GLY A 150 -4.53 -10.46 17.95
N VAL A 151 -4.71 -11.22 16.86
CA VAL A 151 -5.01 -10.67 15.53
C VAL A 151 -4.02 -9.54 15.17
N CYS A 152 -2.78 -9.66 15.66
CA CYS A 152 -1.81 -8.58 15.67
C CYS A 152 -1.24 -8.38 14.25
N PRO A 153 -1.43 -7.22 13.60
CA PRO A 153 -0.86 -6.93 12.29
C PRO A 153 0.68 -6.97 12.33
N ARG A 154 1.30 -7.37 11.22
CA ARG A 154 2.77 -7.51 11.10
C ARG A 154 3.54 -6.29 11.61
N GLU A 155 3.07 -5.09 11.29
CA GLU A 155 3.76 -3.84 11.67
C GLU A 155 3.69 -3.59 13.17
N GLU A 156 2.62 -4.00 13.83
CA GLU A 156 2.45 -3.85 15.27
C GLU A 156 3.29 -4.89 15.99
N LEU A 157 3.25 -6.15 15.53
CA LEU A 157 4.09 -7.22 16.05
C LEU A 157 5.59 -6.88 16.02
N ALA A 158 6.06 -6.23 14.94
CA ALA A 158 7.45 -5.84 14.79
C ALA A 158 7.90 -4.72 15.74
N ASN A 159 6.95 -3.97 16.31
CA ASN A 159 7.23 -2.83 17.18
C ASN A 159 7.01 -3.13 18.68
N ILE A 160 6.57 -4.35 19.04
CA ILE A 160 6.39 -4.74 20.44
C ILE A 160 7.75 -4.82 21.13
N THR A 161 7.86 -4.19 22.30
CA THR A 161 9.04 -4.22 23.15
C THR A 161 8.73 -4.84 24.51
N LEU A 162 9.77 -5.13 25.31
CA LEU A 162 9.58 -5.66 26.67
C LEU A 162 8.80 -4.70 27.59
N LYS A 163 8.79 -3.40 27.30
CA LYS A 163 8.05 -2.39 28.07
C LYS A 163 6.53 -2.50 27.86
N ASP A 164 6.14 -3.14 26.76
CA ASP A 164 4.75 -3.31 26.36
C ASP A 164 4.14 -4.57 26.96
N ILE A 165 4.91 -5.36 27.71
CA ILE A 165 4.50 -6.65 28.29
C ILE A 165 4.43 -6.53 29.81
N GLU A 166 3.26 -6.84 30.36
CA GLU A 166 3.02 -6.93 31.80
C GLU A 166 2.68 -8.36 32.19
N ALA A 167 3.42 -8.91 33.15
CA ALA A 167 3.14 -10.22 33.71
C ALA A 167 2.14 -10.12 34.87
N HIS A 168 1.05 -10.85 34.77
CA HIS A 168 -0.01 -10.95 35.78
C HIS A 168 -0.22 -12.42 36.13
N GLY A 169 0.64 -12.94 37.02
CA GLY A 169 0.65 -14.36 37.38
C GLY A 169 0.94 -15.26 36.18
N LYS A 170 -0.04 -16.11 35.82
CA LYS A 170 0.01 -17.04 34.67
C LYS A 170 -0.41 -16.41 33.34
N MET A 171 -0.49 -15.08 33.30
CA MET A 171 -0.96 -14.34 32.14
C MET A 171 0.04 -13.26 31.73
N LEU A 172 0.19 -13.08 30.42
CA LEU A 172 0.91 -11.95 29.85
C LEU A 172 -0.09 -10.98 29.22
N LEU A 173 -0.03 -9.73 29.66
CA LEU A 173 -0.78 -8.62 29.10
C LEU A 173 0.13 -7.83 28.16
N ILE A 174 -0.15 -7.83 26.86
CA ILE A 174 0.62 -7.06 25.89
C ILE A 174 -0.17 -5.83 25.47
N LYS A 175 0.43 -4.64 25.56
CA LYS A 175 -0.16 -3.35 25.22
C LYS A 175 0.49 -2.78 23.97
N PHE A 176 -0.25 -2.64 22.87
CA PHE A 176 0.26 -2.00 21.66
C PHE A 176 -0.70 -0.93 21.15
N ARG A 177 -0.18 0.00 20.33
CA ARG A 177 -0.98 1.05 19.68
C ARG A 177 -1.19 0.71 18.22
N ILE A 178 -2.46 0.64 17.81
CA ILE A 178 -2.84 0.56 16.40
C ILE A 178 -2.70 1.97 15.81
N GLN A 179 -1.85 2.16 14.79
CA GLN A 179 -1.61 3.49 14.22
C GLN A 179 -2.79 4.03 13.40
N LYS A 180 -3.71 3.16 12.94
CA LYS A 180 -4.85 3.55 12.09
C LYS A 180 -6.15 3.87 12.82
N ILE A 181 -6.30 3.44 14.08
CA ILE A 181 -7.53 3.63 14.87
C ILE A 181 -7.08 3.87 16.31
N SER A 182 -7.56 4.95 16.94
CA SER A 182 -7.21 5.36 18.30
C SER A 182 -7.78 4.41 19.38
N TYR A 183 -7.42 3.14 19.37
CA TYR A 183 -7.66 2.20 20.47
C TYR A 183 -6.35 1.58 20.94
N ARG A 184 -6.27 1.35 22.25
CA ARG A 184 -5.26 0.50 22.87
C ARG A 184 -5.90 -0.87 23.01
N GLU A 185 -5.46 -1.83 22.19
CA GLU A 185 -5.82 -3.23 22.42
C GLU A 185 -4.83 -3.82 23.42
N ALA A 186 -5.38 -4.56 24.38
CA ALA A 186 -4.61 -5.23 25.41
C ALA A 186 -4.86 -6.73 25.27
N LEU A 187 -3.82 -7.49 24.95
CA LEU A 187 -3.92 -8.92 24.73
C LEU A 187 -3.64 -9.67 26.03
N LEU A 188 -4.56 -10.53 26.46
CA LEU A 188 -4.36 -11.46 27.56
C LEU A 188 -3.98 -12.84 27.01
N LEU A 189 -2.70 -13.19 27.05
CA LEU A 189 -2.24 -14.55 26.80
C LEU A 189 -2.33 -15.33 28.12
N LYS A 190 -3.26 -16.28 28.21
CA LYS A 190 -3.31 -17.28 29.29
C LYS A 190 -2.48 -18.49 28.88
N GLU A 191 -1.89 -19.22 29.85
CA GLU A 191 -1.27 -20.55 29.69
C GLU A 191 -2.18 -21.55 28.93
N ILE A 192 -2.29 -21.44 27.62
CA ILE A 192 -2.95 -22.43 26.75
C ILE A 192 -1.92 -23.12 25.84
N PHE A 193 -0.66 -22.68 25.85
CA PHE A 193 0.37 -23.13 24.90
C PHE A 193 1.75 -23.42 25.53
N LEU A 194 1.84 -23.59 26.85
CA LEU A 194 3.13 -23.79 27.56
C LEU A 194 3.20 -25.08 28.40
N GLU A 195 2.27 -26.02 28.20
CA GLU A 195 2.38 -27.40 28.72
C GLU A 195 2.66 -28.39 27.59
#